data_AF-A0A222FRB5-F1
#
_entry.id   AF-A0A222FRB5-F1
#
_cell.length_a   1.000
_cell.length_b   1.000
_cell.length_c   1.000
_cell.angle_alpha   90.00
_cell.angle_beta   90.00
_cell.angle_gamma   90.00
#
_symmetry.space_group_name_H-M   'P 1'
#
loop_
_entity.id
_entity.type
_entity.pdbx_description
1 polymer ?
#
loop_
_entity_poly.entity_id
_entity_poly.type
_entity_poly.pdbx_seq_one_letter_code
_entity_poly.pdbx_strand_id
1 'polypeptide(L)'
;MKKRTLVRTTLAMAAGAALAMTVQRFYPQLVTPTATQSDSAPSEPQPLYWVAPMDPNFRRDQPGLSPMGMELVPVYPDDAASNSAGSVNISAQLANQLALTQQPVKRAPWRDERLFAAEVLPHPQATQAVQVRFSGWVESLSVNAAGEGVSEGQPLLSIYSPELVTAQQELLSARGAMLKGARERLRALGMSSEWIQNVRRAGKIQQQVAITAPQAGLLLDMPLALGQQIRPGQTLLRITDPSRVWLQVQVAGQALAADLSQAELQVRSASGDWQTTELHSLAPLANQQGRQRIQASIAGEHGLMPGDWVEARWVSESEPVLQIPAQALIDDGMQARAVVRLADDTFKSVAVVAGRRSHKAVEVLQGLSANDVVVTSAQFLIDSESMIDSDLLRYAKPDHSGMNHSNMDHSNMDHSNMDHSNMDHSNMDHSNMDHSNMDHSNMDHSNMDHSNMDHSGMDHSGMDLSNMDHSNMDHSNMDHSNMDHSNMDHSNMDHSGMDHSGMDHSNMDHSNMDHSNMDHSNMDHSNMDHSNMDHSNMNHAAQPAKDQGAKHDSAHH
;
A
#
# COMPACT_ATOMS: atom_id res chain seq x y z
N MET A 1 -29.34 54.02 -58.28
CA MET A 1 -28.11 53.90 -59.08
C MET A 1 -27.07 54.89 -58.58
N LYS A 2 -25.92 54.34 -58.14
CA LYS A 2 -24.55 54.89 -58.09
C LYS A 2 -24.40 56.41 -57.96
N LYS A 3 -24.17 56.91 -56.73
CA LYS A 3 -23.37 58.13 -56.41
C LYS A 3 -23.27 58.48 -54.91
N ARG A 4 -24.02 57.82 -54.01
CA ARG A 4 -24.04 58.16 -52.56
C ARG A 4 -23.09 57.34 -51.66
N THR A 5 -22.46 56.29 -52.18
CA THR A 5 -21.58 55.42 -51.37
C THR A 5 -20.09 55.81 -51.42
N LEU A 6 -19.67 56.65 -52.37
CA LEU A 6 -18.26 57.06 -52.52
C LEU A 6 -17.88 58.31 -51.69
N VAL A 7 -18.87 59.07 -51.20
CA VAL A 7 -18.64 60.29 -50.40
C VAL A 7 -18.51 59.98 -48.90
N ARG A 8 -18.99 58.81 -48.45
CA ARG A 8 -18.93 58.41 -47.03
C ARG A 8 -17.60 57.75 -46.64
N THR A 9 -16.85 57.20 -47.59
CA THR A 9 -15.56 56.54 -47.31
C THR A 9 -14.38 57.51 -47.29
N THR A 10 -14.44 58.62 -48.05
CA THR A 10 -13.40 59.68 -48.00
C THR A 10 -13.51 60.58 -46.78
N LEU A 11 -14.71 60.75 -46.19
CA LEU A 11 -14.90 61.56 -44.98
C LEU A 11 -14.44 60.85 -43.69
N ALA A 12 -14.36 59.52 -43.69
CA ALA A 12 -13.90 58.73 -42.53
C ALA A 12 -12.36 58.71 -42.39
N MET A 13 -11.59 58.76 -43.48
CA MET A 13 -10.13 58.84 -43.42
C MET A 13 -9.60 60.23 -43.00
N ALA A 14 -10.34 61.30 -43.31
CA ALA A 14 -9.95 62.66 -42.90
C ALA A 14 -10.16 62.92 -41.39
N ALA A 15 -11.14 62.25 -40.76
CA ALA A 15 -11.39 62.38 -39.32
C ALA A 15 -10.33 61.68 -38.45
N GLY A 16 -9.71 60.60 -38.96
CA GLY A 16 -8.66 59.86 -38.27
C GLY A 16 -7.32 60.62 -38.18
N ALA A 17 -6.94 61.35 -39.23
CA ALA A 17 -5.69 62.11 -39.25
C ALA A 17 -5.75 63.39 -38.38
N ALA A 18 -6.94 63.99 -38.20
CA ALA A 18 -7.14 65.18 -37.37
C ALA A 18 -7.11 64.86 -35.86
N LEU A 19 -7.45 63.63 -35.45
CA LEU A 19 -7.39 63.18 -34.05
C LEU A 19 -5.96 62.79 -33.61
N ALA A 20 -5.12 62.31 -34.53
CA ALA A 20 -3.71 62.03 -34.23
C ALA A 20 -2.86 63.31 -34.05
N MET A 21 -3.16 64.38 -34.80
CA MET A 21 -2.41 65.65 -34.70
C MET A 21 -2.77 66.51 -33.47
N THR A 22 -3.89 66.25 -32.81
CA THR A 22 -4.32 67.04 -31.62
C THR A 22 -3.75 66.49 -30.31
N VAL A 23 -3.45 65.19 -30.23
CA VAL A 23 -2.85 64.57 -29.03
C VAL A 23 -1.36 64.93 -28.89
N GLN A 24 -0.63 65.10 -29.99
CA GLN A 24 0.79 65.45 -29.97
C GLN A 24 1.05 66.94 -29.65
N ARG A 25 0.01 67.78 -29.56
CA ARG A 25 0.13 69.23 -29.32
C ARG A 25 -0.05 69.66 -27.86
N PHE A 26 -0.43 68.77 -26.94
CA PHE A 26 -0.83 69.17 -25.58
C PHE A 26 -0.04 68.57 -24.41
N TYR A 27 1.03 67.79 -24.63
CA TYR A 27 1.98 67.41 -23.57
C TYR A 27 3.44 67.45 -24.04
N PRO A 28 4.15 68.59 -23.83
CA PRO A 28 5.60 68.67 -23.96
C PRO A 28 6.30 68.57 -22.58
N GLN A 29 7.64 68.41 -22.64
CA GLN A 29 8.66 68.44 -21.56
C GLN A 29 8.94 67.04 -20.96
N LEU A 30 10.15 66.46 -20.99
CA LEU A 30 11.50 67.04 -20.89
C LEU A 30 12.50 66.24 -21.75
N VAL A 31 13.22 66.92 -22.65
CA VAL A 31 14.45 66.42 -23.28
C VAL A 31 15.51 67.49 -23.18
N THR A 32 16.58 67.18 -22.46
CA THR A 32 17.91 67.82 -22.49
C THR A 32 18.94 66.76 -22.04
N PRO A 33 20.24 66.90 -22.35
CA PRO A 33 20.86 66.57 -23.62
C PRO A 33 21.87 65.41 -23.47
N THR A 34 22.38 64.96 -24.60
CA THR A 34 23.48 64.00 -24.76
C THR A 34 24.67 64.26 -23.83
N ALA A 35 25.08 63.24 -23.08
CA ALA A 35 26.41 63.08 -22.52
C ALA A 35 26.98 61.73 -22.99
N THR A 36 28.11 61.82 -23.67
CA THR A 36 29.01 60.75 -24.09
C THR A 36 29.43 59.88 -22.89
N GLN A 37 29.25 58.55 -23.00
CA GLN A 37 29.98 57.57 -22.19
C GLN A 37 30.45 56.42 -23.10
N SER A 38 31.76 56.48 -23.37
CA SER A 38 32.73 55.39 -23.50
C SER A 38 32.25 53.94 -23.53
N ASP A 39 32.75 53.23 -24.55
CA ASP A 39 32.96 51.78 -24.59
C ASP A 39 33.43 51.22 -23.24
N SER A 40 32.74 50.20 -22.75
CA SER A 40 33.27 49.21 -21.81
C SER A 40 32.75 47.83 -22.21
N ALA A 41 33.69 46.92 -22.40
CA ALA A 41 33.56 45.51 -22.80
C ALA A 41 32.47 44.72 -22.05
N PRO A 42 31.97 43.59 -22.60
CA PRO A 42 30.99 42.75 -21.91
C PRO A 42 31.58 42.27 -20.58
N SER A 43 30.87 42.56 -19.48
CA SER A 43 31.23 42.05 -18.16
C SER A 43 30.99 40.54 -18.11
N GLU A 44 32.05 39.77 -17.87
CA GLU A 44 31.95 38.35 -17.56
C GLU A 44 31.02 38.13 -16.34
N PRO A 45 30.20 37.06 -16.33
CA PRO A 45 29.29 36.78 -15.23
C PRO A 45 30.08 36.61 -13.93
N GLN A 46 29.68 37.34 -12.89
CA GLN A 46 30.30 37.26 -11.56
C GLN A 46 29.77 36.00 -10.84
N PRO A 47 30.65 35.13 -10.31
CA PRO A 47 30.24 33.94 -9.56
C PRO A 47 29.57 34.32 -8.24
N LEU A 48 28.53 33.58 -7.83
CA LEU A 48 27.71 33.89 -6.65
C LEU A 48 28.45 33.56 -5.35
N TYR A 49 29.17 32.44 -5.32
CA TYR A 49 30.07 32.00 -4.25
C TYR A 49 30.99 30.88 -4.77
N TRP A 50 32.05 30.58 -4.02
CA TRP A 50 33.06 29.58 -4.34
C TRP A 50 32.99 28.43 -3.33
N VAL A 51 32.98 27.18 -3.81
CA VAL A 51 32.89 25.97 -2.96
C VAL A 51 34.11 25.07 -3.11
N ALA A 52 34.42 24.32 -2.06
CA ALA A 52 35.41 23.24 -2.15
C ALA A 52 34.79 22.05 -2.91
N PRO A 53 35.49 21.44 -3.89
CA PRO A 53 34.96 20.33 -4.68
C PRO A 53 34.46 19.14 -3.84
N MET A 54 35.02 18.94 -2.65
CA MET A 54 34.77 17.78 -1.77
C MET A 54 34.06 18.13 -0.46
N ASP A 55 33.75 19.40 -0.21
CA ASP A 55 32.95 19.83 0.96
C ASP A 55 31.92 20.90 0.54
N PRO A 56 30.67 20.49 0.25
CA PRO A 56 29.60 21.40 -0.15
C PRO A 56 29.22 22.45 0.91
N ASN A 57 29.65 22.25 2.16
CA ASN A 57 29.39 23.16 3.28
C ASN A 57 30.46 24.24 3.43
N PHE A 58 31.63 24.08 2.81
CA PHE A 58 32.68 25.09 2.81
C PHE A 58 32.47 26.12 1.68
N ARG A 59 31.99 27.32 2.02
CA ARG A 59 31.64 28.39 1.08
C ARG A 59 32.45 29.65 1.34
N ARG A 60 32.94 30.31 0.28
CA ARG A 60 33.61 31.61 0.34
C ARG A 60 33.15 32.54 -0.75
N ASP A 61 33.18 33.83 -0.47
CA ASP A 61 32.77 34.88 -1.43
C ASP A 61 33.91 35.28 -2.39
N GLN A 62 35.09 34.68 -2.27
CA GLN A 62 36.29 35.00 -3.06
C GLN A 62 37.04 33.73 -3.49
N PRO A 63 37.72 33.76 -4.64
CA PRO A 63 38.60 32.67 -5.07
C PRO A 63 39.74 32.46 -4.07
N GLY A 64 40.16 31.21 -3.92
CA GLY A 64 41.23 30.83 -3.00
C GLY A 64 41.37 29.32 -2.87
N LEU A 65 42.18 28.89 -1.90
CA LEU A 65 42.37 27.49 -1.57
C LEU A 65 41.47 27.09 -0.39
N SER A 66 40.98 25.86 -0.42
CA SER A 66 40.27 25.22 0.70
C SER A 66 41.26 24.89 1.85
N PRO A 67 40.78 24.54 3.05
CA PRO A 67 41.65 24.09 4.15
C PRO A 67 42.48 22.85 3.81
N MET A 68 42.05 22.08 2.80
CA MET A 68 42.78 20.91 2.25
C MET A 68 43.64 21.25 1.02
N GLY A 69 43.87 22.54 0.74
CA GLY A 69 44.83 22.99 -0.28
C GLY A 69 44.36 22.91 -1.74
N MET A 70 43.07 22.66 -1.99
CA MET A 70 42.51 22.60 -3.35
C MET A 70 41.90 23.95 -3.77
N GLU A 71 41.98 24.30 -5.05
CA GLU A 71 41.36 25.51 -5.60
C GLU A 71 39.83 25.42 -5.49
N LEU A 72 39.21 26.49 -4.99
CA LEU A 72 37.77 26.60 -4.92
C LEU A 72 37.18 26.76 -6.33
N VAL A 73 35.96 26.27 -6.53
CA VAL A 73 35.26 26.30 -7.82
C VAL A 73 34.14 27.36 -7.78
N PRO A 74 34.01 28.23 -8.79
CA PRO A 74 32.96 29.25 -8.84
C PRO A 74 31.59 28.65 -9.18
N VAL A 75 30.56 29.00 -8.41
CA VAL A 75 29.17 28.59 -8.65
C VAL A 75 28.36 29.76 -9.23
N TYR A 76 27.73 29.55 -10.37
CA TYR A 76 26.90 30.54 -11.06
C TYR A 76 25.40 30.33 -10.76
N PRO A 77 24.54 31.36 -10.96
CA PRO A 77 23.10 31.28 -10.69
C PRO A 77 22.35 30.18 -11.45
N ASP A 78 22.82 29.81 -12.65
CA ASP A 78 22.17 28.83 -13.53
C ASP A 78 22.54 27.37 -13.21
N ASP A 79 23.71 27.12 -12.62
CA ASP A 79 24.17 25.77 -12.27
C ASP A 79 23.51 25.20 -11.01
N ALA A 80 22.92 26.07 -10.16
CA ALA A 80 22.24 25.67 -8.93
C ALA A 80 20.84 25.07 -9.17
N ALA A 81 20.24 25.30 -10.35
CA ALA A 81 18.87 24.88 -10.66
C ALA A 81 18.78 23.69 -11.63
N SER A 82 19.81 23.43 -12.44
CA SER A 82 19.72 22.43 -13.52
C SER A 82 20.31 21.05 -13.20
N ASN A 83 21.08 20.88 -12.12
CA ASN A 83 21.77 19.61 -11.85
C ASN A 83 21.54 19.12 -10.41
N SER A 84 20.26 19.00 -10.03
CA SER A 84 19.89 18.16 -8.88
C SER A 84 19.73 16.73 -9.37
N ALA A 85 20.57 15.80 -8.92
CA ALA A 85 20.51 14.39 -9.29
C ALA A 85 19.06 13.84 -9.20
N GLY A 86 18.58 13.26 -10.31
CA GLY A 86 17.25 12.67 -10.44
C GLY A 86 16.11 13.66 -10.70
N SER A 87 16.37 14.77 -11.39
CA SER A 87 15.32 15.68 -11.89
C SER A 87 15.37 15.83 -13.40
N VAL A 88 14.21 15.76 -14.06
CA VAL A 88 14.07 15.76 -15.52
C VAL A 88 13.37 17.04 -15.95
N ASN A 89 13.99 17.82 -16.84
CA ASN A 89 13.35 18.97 -17.47
C ASN A 89 12.59 18.53 -18.73
N ILE A 90 11.30 18.88 -18.81
CA ILE A 90 10.46 18.49 -19.96
C ILE A 90 9.96 19.75 -20.67
N SER A 91 10.36 19.90 -21.93
CA SER A 91 9.89 21.03 -22.74
C SER A 91 8.37 21.04 -22.90
N ALA A 92 7.77 22.23 -22.97
CA ALA A 92 6.33 22.40 -23.17
C ALA A 92 5.78 21.68 -24.42
N GLN A 93 6.60 21.54 -25.48
CA GLN A 93 6.24 20.80 -26.68
C GLN A 93 6.14 19.29 -26.41
N LEU A 94 7.10 18.72 -25.69
CA LEU A 94 7.10 17.31 -25.31
C LEU A 94 5.98 17.00 -24.31
N ALA A 95 5.75 17.88 -23.33
CA ALA A 95 4.62 17.75 -22.39
C ALA A 95 3.26 17.70 -23.12
N ASN A 96 3.08 18.52 -24.17
CA ASN A 96 1.88 18.50 -25.00
C ASN A 96 1.76 17.20 -25.83
N GLN A 97 2.86 16.70 -26.38
CA GLN A 97 2.88 15.43 -27.14
C GLN A 97 2.57 14.22 -26.25
N LEU A 98 3.05 14.23 -25.01
CA LEU A 98 2.79 13.20 -24.01
C LEU A 98 1.39 13.29 -23.38
N ALA A 99 0.59 14.31 -23.74
CA ALA A 99 -0.68 14.62 -23.11
C ALA A 99 -0.56 14.65 -21.58
N LEU A 100 0.48 15.33 -21.08
CA LEU A 100 0.80 15.42 -19.67
C LEU A 100 -0.35 16.10 -18.91
N THR A 101 -0.90 15.38 -17.93
CA THR A 101 -1.93 15.87 -17.01
C THR A 101 -1.38 15.86 -15.61
N GLN A 102 -1.80 16.84 -14.81
CA GLN A 102 -1.29 17.07 -13.48
C GLN A 102 -2.43 17.48 -12.56
N GLN A 103 -2.33 17.13 -11.28
CA GLN A 103 -3.30 17.52 -10.27
C GLN A 103 -2.58 17.93 -8.97
N PRO A 104 -3.09 18.96 -8.26
CA PRO A 104 -2.53 19.33 -6.97
C PRO A 104 -2.81 18.26 -5.92
N VAL A 105 -1.84 18.01 -5.05
CA VAL A 105 -2.02 17.24 -3.82
C VAL A 105 -3.00 18.01 -2.95
N LYS A 106 -4.13 17.38 -2.62
CA LYS A 106 -5.19 17.99 -1.84
C LYS A 106 -5.28 17.35 -0.46
N ARG A 107 -5.64 18.17 0.53
CA ARG A 107 -6.03 17.69 1.85
C ARG A 107 -7.55 17.64 1.93
N ALA A 108 -8.11 16.44 2.02
CA ALA A 108 -9.55 16.21 2.01
C ALA A 108 -9.92 15.07 2.97
N PRO A 109 -11.15 15.03 3.51
CA PRO A 109 -11.66 13.89 4.25
C PRO A 109 -11.49 12.60 3.43
N TRP A 110 -11.03 11.52 4.05
CA TRP A 110 -11.02 10.22 3.39
C TRP A 110 -12.41 9.61 3.50
N ARG A 111 -13.08 9.46 2.37
CA ARG A 111 -14.38 8.82 2.29
C ARG A 111 -14.22 7.36 1.90
N ASP A 112 -14.44 6.47 2.85
CA ASP A 112 -14.44 5.02 2.62
C ASP A 112 -15.89 4.56 2.41
N GLU A 113 -16.13 3.90 1.28
CA GLU A 113 -17.45 3.38 0.91
C GLU A 113 -17.35 1.86 0.80
N ARG A 114 -18.05 1.17 1.68
CA ARG A 114 -18.07 -0.30 1.72
C ARG A 114 -19.46 -0.79 1.35
N LEU A 115 -19.54 -1.59 0.28
CA LEU A 115 -20.78 -2.16 -0.23
C LEU A 115 -20.89 -3.63 0.18
N PHE A 116 -22.03 -4.02 0.72
CA PHE A 116 -22.32 -5.40 1.08
C PHE A 116 -23.71 -5.82 0.60
N ALA A 117 -23.85 -7.11 0.32
CA ALA A 117 -25.16 -7.74 0.19
C ALA A 117 -25.72 -8.02 1.59
N ALA A 118 -26.96 -7.61 1.83
CA ALA A 118 -27.65 -7.75 3.10
C ALA A 118 -28.97 -8.50 2.93
N GLU A 119 -29.30 -9.33 3.90
CA GLU A 119 -30.59 -10.01 4.01
C GLU A 119 -31.48 -9.26 5.01
N VAL A 120 -32.72 -8.97 4.64
CA VAL A 120 -33.71 -8.35 5.52
C VAL A 120 -34.37 -9.45 6.34
N LEU A 121 -34.23 -9.39 7.66
CA LEU A 121 -34.80 -10.32 8.62
C LEU A 121 -35.87 -9.64 9.48
N PRO A 122 -36.90 -10.39 9.93
CA PRO A 122 -37.90 -9.84 10.84
C PRO A 122 -37.27 -9.54 12.21
N HIS A 123 -37.63 -8.41 12.81
CA HIS A 123 -37.15 -8.07 14.14
C HIS A 123 -37.82 -8.97 15.20
N PRO A 124 -37.09 -9.68 16.08
CA PRO A 124 -37.68 -10.65 17.01
C PRO A 124 -38.68 -10.04 17.99
N GLN A 125 -38.41 -8.83 18.49
CA GLN A 125 -39.34 -8.12 19.38
C GLN A 125 -40.60 -7.60 18.66
N ALA A 126 -40.55 -7.48 17.33
CA ALA A 126 -41.69 -7.10 16.50
C ALA A 126 -42.49 -8.33 16.01
N THR A 127 -41.99 -9.54 16.28
CA THR A 127 -42.57 -10.79 15.79
C THR A 127 -43.31 -11.52 16.90
N GLN A 128 -44.59 -11.77 16.68
CA GLN A 128 -45.43 -12.54 17.60
C GLN A 128 -45.85 -13.87 16.97
N ALA A 129 -45.64 -14.96 17.72
CA ALA A 129 -46.14 -16.28 17.36
C ALA A 129 -47.56 -16.47 17.90
N VAL A 130 -48.50 -16.77 17.01
CA VAL A 130 -49.87 -17.11 17.36
C VAL A 130 -49.92 -18.59 17.74
N GLN A 131 -50.24 -18.88 19.00
CA GLN A 131 -50.30 -20.23 19.55
C GLN A 131 -51.62 -20.46 20.28
N VAL A 132 -52.03 -21.72 20.35
CA VAL A 132 -53.21 -22.15 21.11
C VAL A 132 -52.82 -22.99 22.32
N ARG A 133 -53.70 -23.02 23.33
CA ARG A 133 -53.50 -23.79 24.57
C ARG A 133 -54.37 -25.05 24.66
N PHE A 134 -55.04 -25.41 23.58
CA PHE A 134 -55.99 -26.53 23.50
C PHE A 134 -55.77 -27.32 22.22
N SER A 135 -56.28 -28.55 22.18
CA SER A 135 -56.27 -29.38 20.98
C SER A 135 -57.51 -29.13 20.12
N GLY A 136 -57.38 -29.24 18.79
CA GLY A 136 -58.51 -29.05 17.88
C GLY A 136 -58.20 -29.34 16.43
N TRP A 137 -59.12 -28.98 15.54
CA TRP A 137 -58.98 -29.08 14.08
C TRP A 137 -59.26 -27.73 13.43
N VAL A 138 -58.45 -27.39 12.43
CA VAL A 138 -58.64 -26.16 11.63
C VAL A 138 -59.84 -26.37 10.70
N GLU A 139 -60.89 -25.56 10.85
CA GLU A 139 -62.10 -25.67 10.04
C GLU A 139 -62.18 -24.63 8.92
N SER A 140 -61.60 -23.45 9.12
CA SER A 140 -61.52 -22.42 8.10
C SER A 140 -60.25 -21.60 8.25
N LEU A 141 -59.70 -21.14 7.11
CA LEU A 141 -58.60 -20.20 7.02
C LEU A 141 -59.15 -18.91 6.40
N SER A 142 -58.95 -17.79 7.07
CA SER A 142 -59.31 -16.45 6.57
C SER A 142 -58.14 -15.74 5.89
N VAL A 143 -56.91 -16.15 6.22
CA VAL A 143 -55.67 -15.75 5.53
C VAL A 143 -55.20 -16.86 4.60
N ASN A 144 -54.59 -16.49 3.47
CA ASN A 144 -54.31 -17.44 2.38
C ASN A 144 -52.83 -17.75 2.22
N ALA A 145 -51.94 -16.81 2.50
CA ALA A 145 -50.51 -16.98 2.23
C ALA A 145 -49.61 -16.15 3.13
N ALA A 146 -48.38 -16.62 3.33
CA ALA A 146 -47.30 -15.79 3.86
C ALA A 146 -47.08 -14.57 2.94
N GLY A 147 -46.75 -13.42 3.53
CA GLY A 147 -46.67 -12.13 2.87
C GLY A 147 -47.99 -11.34 2.87
N GLU A 148 -49.09 -11.90 3.38
CA GLU A 148 -50.34 -11.16 3.52
C GLU A 148 -50.30 -10.21 4.73
N GLY A 149 -50.75 -8.97 4.54
CA GLY A 149 -50.89 -7.99 5.61
C GLY A 149 -52.16 -8.22 6.42
N VAL A 150 -52.06 -8.20 7.75
CA VAL A 150 -53.17 -8.40 8.68
C VAL A 150 -53.33 -7.20 9.60
N SER A 151 -54.58 -6.88 9.94
CA SER A 151 -54.91 -5.85 10.94
C SER A 151 -55.08 -6.46 12.33
N GLU A 152 -54.83 -5.68 13.39
CA GLU A 152 -55.09 -6.12 14.76
C GLU A 152 -56.56 -6.52 14.95
N GLY A 153 -56.80 -7.67 15.57
CA GLY A 153 -58.15 -8.21 15.78
C GLY A 153 -58.78 -8.89 14.54
N GLN A 154 -58.13 -8.86 13.38
CA GLN A 154 -58.62 -9.55 12.19
C GLN A 154 -58.70 -11.07 12.42
N PRO A 155 -59.82 -11.74 12.08
CA PRO A 155 -59.90 -13.20 12.11
C PRO A 155 -58.89 -13.84 11.15
N LEU A 156 -58.09 -14.76 11.66
CA LEU A 156 -57.05 -15.47 10.89
C LEU A 156 -57.53 -16.86 10.48
N LEU A 157 -58.13 -17.59 11.41
CA LEU A 157 -58.63 -18.96 11.19
C LEU A 157 -59.66 -19.32 12.25
N SER A 158 -60.47 -20.35 11.98
CA SER A 158 -61.40 -20.92 12.96
C SER A 158 -61.03 -22.35 13.32
N ILE A 159 -61.11 -22.66 14.61
CA ILE A 159 -60.77 -23.99 15.15
C ILE A 159 -62.00 -24.59 15.83
N TYR A 160 -62.22 -25.87 15.58
CA TYR A 160 -63.09 -26.70 16.38
C TYR A 160 -62.29 -27.42 17.47
N SER A 161 -62.70 -27.29 18.73
CA SER A 161 -62.08 -27.98 19.87
C SER A 161 -63.15 -28.63 20.76
N PRO A 162 -63.17 -29.98 20.85
CA PRO A 162 -64.05 -30.70 21.77
C PRO A 162 -63.83 -30.31 23.24
N GLU A 163 -62.59 -29.98 23.60
CA GLU A 163 -62.23 -29.55 24.95
C GLU A 163 -62.87 -28.21 25.29
N LEU A 164 -62.85 -27.25 24.36
CA LEU A 164 -63.54 -25.97 24.54
C LEU A 164 -65.06 -26.13 24.59
N VAL A 165 -65.63 -27.02 23.77
CA VAL A 165 -67.07 -27.33 23.81
C VAL A 165 -67.47 -27.85 25.19
N THR A 166 -66.69 -28.78 25.74
CA THR A 166 -66.94 -29.35 27.07
C THR A 166 -66.81 -28.27 28.17
N ALA A 167 -65.77 -27.45 28.12
CA ALA A 167 -65.56 -26.37 29.08
C ALA A 167 -66.65 -25.29 29.01
N GLN A 168 -67.23 -25.03 27.82
CA GLN A 168 -68.39 -24.14 27.67
C GLN A 168 -69.66 -24.73 28.28
N GLN A 169 -69.92 -26.04 28.09
CA GLN A 169 -71.05 -26.72 28.71
C GLN A 169 -70.99 -26.61 30.25
N GLU A 170 -69.80 -26.79 30.82
CA GLU A 170 -69.54 -26.58 32.26
C GLU A 170 -69.82 -25.12 32.67
N LEU A 171 -69.37 -24.13 31.89
CA LEU A 171 -69.60 -22.71 32.18
C LEU A 171 -71.11 -22.35 32.21
N LEU A 172 -71.88 -22.88 31.26
CA LEU A 172 -73.30 -22.57 31.11
C LEU A 172 -74.15 -23.22 32.21
N SER A 173 -73.78 -24.44 32.64
CA SER A 173 -74.45 -25.18 33.71
C SER A 173 -74.02 -24.73 35.12
N ALA A 174 -72.81 -24.20 35.29
CA ALA A 174 -72.28 -23.81 36.59
C ALA A 174 -73.05 -22.66 37.28
N ARG A 175 -73.10 -22.73 38.62
CA ARG A 175 -73.68 -21.72 39.52
C ARG A 175 -72.76 -21.51 40.74
N GLY A 176 -72.90 -20.35 41.40
CA GLY A 176 -72.16 -20.05 42.63
C GLY A 176 -70.64 -20.23 42.50
N ALA A 177 -70.03 -20.99 43.43
CA ALA A 177 -68.60 -21.24 43.47
C ALA A 177 -68.06 -22.00 42.22
N MET A 178 -68.86 -22.90 41.63
CA MET A 178 -68.48 -23.65 40.42
C MET A 178 -68.27 -22.74 39.20
N LEU A 179 -68.97 -21.60 39.18
CA LEU A 179 -68.84 -20.62 38.10
C LEU A 179 -67.44 -20.00 38.05
N LYS A 180 -66.79 -19.86 39.21
CA LYS A 180 -65.41 -19.36 39.28
C LYS A 180 -64.45 -20.36 38.64
N GLY A 181 -64.56 -21.64 39.02
CA GLY A 181 -63.75 -22.72 38.45
C GLY A 181 -63.93 -22.89 36.94
N ALA A 182 -65.16 -22.87 36.43
CA ALA A 182 -65.42 -22.96 34.99
C ALA A 182 -64.84 -21.79 34.20
N ARG A 183 -64.89 -20.56 34.74
CA ARG A 183 -64.23 -19.39 34.12
C ARG A 183 -62.71 -19.54 34.11
N GLU A 184 -62.13 -20.00 35.22
CA GLU A 184 -60.67 -20.20 35.34
C GLU A 184 -60.17 -21.27 34.38
N ARG A 185 -60.94 -22.36 34.19
CA ARG A 185 -60.63 -23.40 33.19
C ARG A 185 -60.59 -22.84 31.77
N LEU A 186 -61.60 -22.08 31.34
CA LEU A 186 -61.60 -21.47 30.01
C LEU A 186 -60.46 -20.46 29.81
N ARG A 187 -60.10 -19.71 30.86
CA ARG A 187 -58.91 -18.83 30.82
C ARG A 187 -57.60 -19.62 30.72
N ALA A 188 -57.50 -20.76 31.40
CA ALA A 188 -56.34 -21.64 31.29
C ALA A 188 -56.17 -22.16 29.85
N LEU A 189 -57.30 -22.46 29.18
CA LEU A 189 -57.36 -22.80 27.75
C LEU A 189 -57.15 -21.59 26.81
N GLY A 190 -56.82 -20.41 27.34
CA GLY A 190 -56.44 -19.24 26.55
C GLY A 190 -57.61 -18.38 26.06
N MET A 191 -58.84 -18.61 26.54
CA MET A 191 -59.99 -17.80 26.15
C MET A 191 -60.01 -16.46 26.91
N SER A 192 -60.30 -15.36 26.20
CA SER A 192 -60.36 -14.03 26.80
C SER A 192 -61.56 -13.88 27.75
N SER A 193 -61.44 -13.01 28.75
CA SER A 193 -62.54 -12.75 29.69
C SER A 193 -63.78 -12.16 29.00
N GLU A 194 -63.60 -11.49 27.87
CA GLU A 194 -64.68 -10.95 27.04
C GLU A 194 -65.40 -12.06 26.28
N TRP A 195 -64.65 -12.98 25.65
CA TRP A 195 -65.22 -14.14 24.99
C TRP A 195 -66.02 -15.01 25.95
N ILE A 196 -65.49 -15.29 27.16
CA ILE A 196 -66.18 -16.06 28.20
C ILE A 196 -67.49 -15.39 28.64
N GLN A 197 -67.50 -14.06 28.75
CA GLN A 197 -68.71 -13.30 29.06
C GLN A 197 -69.73 -13.37 27.93
N ASN A 198 -69.27 -13.31 26.68
CA ASN A 198 -70.14 -13.41 25.50
C ASN A 198 -70.80 -14.77 25.40
N VAL A 199 -70.07 -15.87 25.60
CA VAL A 199 -70.65 -17.23 25.64
C VAL A 199 -71.72 -17.33 26.72
N ARG A 200 -71.46 -16.82 27.93
CA ARG A 200 -72.47 -16.88 29.00
C ARG A 200 -73.67 -15.98 28.77
N ARG A 201 -73.48 -14.78 28.19
CA ARG A 201 -74.60 -13.89 27.81
C ARG A 201 -75.45 -14.49 26.70
N ALA A 202 -74.82 -15.07 25.69
CA ALA A 202 -75.50 -15.70 24.56
C ALA A 202 -76.23 -17.00 24.96
N GLY A 203 -75.75 -17.69 26.00
CA GLY A 203 -76.33 -18.95 26.47
C GLY A 203 -76.19 -20.11 25.47
N LYS A 204 -75.33 -19.96 24.45
CA LYS A 204 -75.11 -20.94 23.38
C LYS A 204 -73.64 -21.29 23.29
N ILE A 205 -73.36 -22.55 23.03
CA ILE A 205 -72.00 -23.06 22.84
C ILE A 205 -71.53 -22.67 21.44
N GLN A 206 -70.32 -22.13 21.37
CA GLN A 206 -69.61 -21.84 20.14
C GLN A 206 -68.71 -23.04 19.79
N GLN A 207 -69.07 -23.75 18.73
CA GLN A 207 -68.28 -24.89 18.24
C GLN A 207 -67.00 -24.42 17.52
N GLN A 208 -67.09 -23.30 16.81
CA GLN A 208 -65.97 -22.67 16.12
C GLN A 208 -65.46 -21.49 16.93
N VAL A 209 -64.16 -21.50 17.24
CA VAL A 209 -63.47 -20.38 17.86
C VAL A 209 -62.57 -19.73 16.84
N ALA A 210 -62.87 -18.47 16.52
CA ALA A 210 -62.04 -17.65 15.67
C ALA A 210 -60.79 -17.22 16.43
N ILE A 211 -59.61 -17.49 15.86
CA ILE A 211 -58.33 -16.97 16.32
C ILE A 211 -58.06 -15.68 15.54
N THR A 212 -57.84 -14.60 16.28
CA THR A 212 -57.62 -13.26 15.72
C THR A 212 -56.15 -12.87 15.79
N ALA A 213 -55.75 -11.92 14.97
CA ALA A 213 -54.41 -11.33 15.00
C ALA A 213 -54.20 -10.53 16.31
N PRO A 214 -53.15 -10.84 17.10
CA PRO A 214 -52.83 -10.08 18.31
C PRO A 214 -52.20 -8.72 18.02
N GLN A 215 -51.70 -8.50 16.80
CA GLN A 215 -51.12 -7.25 16.34
C GLN A 215 -51.34 -7.10 14.83
N ALA A 216 -51.29 -5.85 14.33
CA ALA A 216 -51.19 -5.60 12.89
C ALA A 216 -49.78 -5.93 12.39
N GLY A 217 -49.65 -6.42 11.15
CA GLY A 217 -48.35 -6.75 10.58
C GLY A 217 -48.42 -7.66 9.35
N LEU A 218 -47.27 -8.22 8.98
CA LEU A 218 -47.12 -9.15 7.86
C LEU A 218 -47.06 -10.60 8.36
N LEU A 219 -47.79 -11.49 7.69
CA LEU A 219 -47.72 -12.93 7.97
C LEU A 219 -46.40 -13.51 7.44
N LEU A 220 -45.52 -14.02 8.30
CA LEU A 220 -44.23 -14.59 7.89
C LEU A 220 -44.33 -16.02 7.40
N ASP A 221 -45.04 -16.86 8.16
CA ASP A 221 -45.18 -18.28 7.89
C ASP A 221 -46.59 -18.75 8.26
N MET A 222 -47.11 -19.66 7.43
CA MET A 222 -48.37 -20.34 7.66
C MET A 222 -48.16 -21.85 7.48
N PRO A 223 -47.59 -22.55 8.47
CA PRO A 223 -47.35 -24.00 8.42
C PRO A 223 -48.65 -24.82 8.60
N LEU A 224 -49.82 -24.25 8.29
CA LEU A 224 -51.13 -24.82 8.56
C LEU A 224 -51.90 -25.12 7.27
N ALA A 225 -52.65 -26.23 7.31
CA ALA A 225 -53.59 -26.62 6.27
C ALA A 225 -55.01 -26.79 6.83
N LEU A 226 -56.01 -26.62 5.97
CA LEU A 226 -57.41 -26.88 6.29
C LEU A 226 -57.59 -28.34 6.74
N GLY A 227 -58.33 -28.58 7.82
CA GLY A 227 -58.55 -29.91 8.39
C GLY A 227 -57.39 -30.45 9.25
N GLN A 228 -56.28 -29.74 9.36
CA GLN A 228 -55.14 -30.16 10.17
C GLN A 228 -55.48 -30.18 11.66
N GLN A 229 -54.99 -31.19 12.36
CA GLN A 229 -55.06 -31.25 13.82
C GLN A 229 -54.00 -30.34 14.45
N ILE A 230 -54.40 -29.57 15.44
CA ILE A 230 -53.51 -28.70 16.23
C ILE A 230 -53.35 -29.19 17.66
N ARG A 231 -52.21 -28.85 18.26
CA ARG A 231 -51.85 -29.22 19.63
C ARG A 231 -51.57 -27.98 20.49
N PRO A 232 -51.74 -28.07 21.82
CA PRO A 232 -51.32 -27.03 22.75
C PRO A 232 -49.84 -26.69 22.57
N GLY A 233 -49.51 -25.40 22.46
CA GLY A 233 -48.14 -24.91 22.25
C GLY A 233 -47.66 -24.96 20.80
N GLN A 234 -48.45 -25.52 19.87
CA GLN A 234 -48.11 -25.47 18.45
C GLN A 234 -48.20 -24.02 17.94
N THR A 235 -47.16 -23.59 17.22
CA THR A 235 -47.18 -22.32 16.50
C THR A 235 -48.05 -22.48 15.27
N LEU A 236 -49.12 -21.68 15.22
CA LEU A 236 -50.06 -21.67 14.12
C LEU A 236 -49.54 -20.76 13.00
N LEU A 237 -49.10 -19.55 13.38
CA LEU A 237 -48.75 -18.45 12.47
C LEU A 237 -47.70 -17.58 13.16
N ARG A 238 -46.88 -16.85 12.40
CA ARG A 238 -46.11 -15.71 12.94
C ARG A 238 -46.44 -14.43 12.20
N ILE A 239 -46.64 -13.37 12.96
CA ILE A 239 -46.94 -12.04 12.44
C ILE A 239 -45.81 -11.12 12.89
N THR A 240 -45.24 -10.37 11.96
CA THR A 240 -44.18 -9.40 12.25
C THR A 240 -44.62 -7.99 11.87
N ASP A 241 -44.25 -6.99 12.65
CA ASP A 241 -44.43 -5.60 12.24
C ASP A 241 -43.28 -5.20 11.29
N PRO A 242 -43.57 -4.86 10.02
CA PRO A 242 -42.55 -4.50 9.04
C PRO A 242 -41.91 -3.13 9.32
N SER A 243 -42.43 -2.33 10.26
CA SER A 243 -41.84 -1.03 10.63
C SER A 243 -40.45 -1.13 11.25
N ARG A 244 -40.04 -2.32 11.69
CA ARG A 244 -38.71 -2.61 12.25
C ARG A 244 -38.17 -3.90 11.70
N VAL A 245 -37.02 -3.81 11.05
CA VAL A 245 -36.37 -4.98 10.44
C VAL A 245 -34.90 -5.04 10.86
N TRP A 246 -34.33 -6.23 10.77
CA TRP A 246 -32.91 -6.45 10.91
C TRP A 246 -32.28 -6.59 9.53
N LEU A 247 -31.15 -5.92 9.31
CA LEU A 247 -30.28 -6.19 8.19
C LEU A 247 -29.15 -7.09 8.66
N GLN A 248 -29.04 -8.26 8.04
CA GLN A 248 -27.95 -9.17 8.29
C GLN A 248 -26.93 -9.11 7.17
N VAL A 249 -25.69 -8.80 7.52
CA VAL A 249 -24.57 -8.68 6.58
C VAL A 249 -23.47 -9.65 6.97
N GLN A 250 -22.80 -10.23 5.98
CA GLN A 250 -21.59 -11.02 6.19
C GLN A 250 -20.36 -10.17 5.87
N VAL A 251 -19.50 -9.98 6.85
CA VAL A 251 -18.23 -9.27 6.69
C VAL A 251 -17.05 -10.21 6.92
N ALA A 252 -15.95 -9.98 6.21
CA ALA A 252 -14.69 -10.68 6.46
C ALA A 252 -13.88 -9.91 7.51
N GLY A 253 -13.47 -10.56 8.61
CA GLY A 253 -12.60 -9.95 9.62
C GLY A 253 -13.31 -9.16 10.72
N GLN A 254 -12.73 -9.15 11.92
CA GLN A 254 -13.33 -8.56 13.13
C GLN A 254 -13.16 -7.02 13.22
N ALA A 255 -12.03 -6.50 12.72
CA ALA A 255 -11.73 -5.07 12.76
C ALA A 255 -12.76 -4.25 11.97
N LEU A 256 -13.24 -4.79 10.85
CA LEU A 256 -14.28 -4.16 10.02
C LEU A 256 -15.59 -3.92 10.79
N ALA A 257 -15.95 -4.77 11.76
CA ALA A 257 -17.20 -4.60 12.50
C ALA A 257 -17.22 -3.34 13.38
N ALA A 258 -16.08 -2.97 13.95
CA ALA A 258 -15.96 -1.79 14.81
C ALA A 258 -16.06 -0.49 14.00
N ASP A 259 -15.37 -0.42 12.86
CA ASP A 259 -15.42 0.74 11.95
C ASP A 259 -16.85 1.04 11.45
N LEU A 260 -17.62 -0.01 11.17
CA LEU A 260 -18.98 0.12 10.62
C LEU A 260 -19.98 0.70 11.63
N SER A 261 -19.67 0.69 12.94
CA SER A 261 -20.54 1.25 13.97
C SER A 261 -20.60 2.79 13.96
N GLN A 262 -19.58 3.45 13.42
CA GLN A 262 -19.49 4.91 13.32
C GLN A 262 -19.81 5.43 11.92
N ALA A 263 -20.05 4.52 10.97
CA ALA A 263 -20.32 4.85 9.58
C ALA A 263 -21.82 5.02 9.33
N GLU A 264 -22.17 5.92 8.40
CA GLU A 264 -23.55 6.12 7.96
C GLU A 264 -23.99 4.91 7.12
N LEU A 265 -25.13 4.30 7.48
CA LEU A 265 -25.70 3.19 6.75
C LEU A 265 -26.73 3.71 5.72
N GLN A 266 -26.50 3.34 4.46
CA GLN A 266 -27.42 3.56 3.35
C GLN A 266 -27.87 2.21 2.79
N VAL A 267 -29.16 2.09 2.51
CA VAL A 267 -29.75 0.85 2.02
C VAL A 267 -30.44 1.12 0.70
N ARG A 268 -30.36 0.17 -0.21
CA ARG A 268 -31.02 0.22 -1.50
C ARG A 268 -31.67 -1.13 -1.82
N SER A 269 -32.99 -1.09 -2.01
CA SER A 269 -33.72 -2.22 -2.62
C SER A 269 -33.44 -2.29 -4.13
N ALA A 270 -33.63 -3.46 -4.75
CA ALA A 270 -33.27 -3.73 -6.14
C ALA A 270 -33.89 -2.73 -7.16
N SER A 271 -35.01 -2.10 -6.84
CA SER A 271 -35.74 -1.14 -7.69
C SER A 271 -35.68 0.30 -7.17
N GLY A 272 -34.99 0.56 -6.06
CA GLY A 272 -35.02 1.84 -5.35
C GLY A 272 -33.75 2.69 -5.49
N ASP A 273 -33.85 3.92 -5.01
CA ASP A 273 -32.69 4.79 -4.79
C ASP A 273 -32.02 4.48 -3.44
N TRP A 274 -30.79 5.01 -3.25
CA TRP A 274 -30.10 4.93 -1.97
C TRP A 274 -30.81 5.75 -0.91
N GLN A 275 -31.09 5.15 0.24
CA GLN A 275 -31.76 5.80 1.36
C GLN A 275 -30.92 5.64 2.63
N THR A 276 -30.63 6.76 3.28
CA THR A 276 -29.97 6.78 4.59
C THR A 276 -30.93 6.23 5.63
N THR A 277 -30.46 5.32 6.47
CA THR A 277 -31.23 4.73 7.57
C THR A 277 -30.48 4.84 8.88
N GLU A 278 -31.21 5.02 9.97
CA GLU A 278 -30.63 5.06 11.31
C GLU A 278 -30.26 3.66 11.78
N LEU A 279 -28.99 3.47 12.10
CA LEU A 279 -28.48 2.25 12.71
C LEU A 279 -28.78 2.27 14.21
N HIS A 280 -29.79 1.52 14.66
CA HIS A 280 -30.14 1.46 16.09
C HIS A 280 -29.12 0.66 16.91
N SER A 281 -28.63 -0.45 16.37
CA SER A 281 -27.67 -1.32 17.05
C SER A 281 -26.93 -2.19 16.04
N LEU A 282 -25.65 -2.42 16.30
CA LEU A 282 -24.79 -3.31 15.51
C LEU A 282 -24.23 -4.40 16.42
N ALA A 283 -24.61 -5.65 16.16
CA ALA A 283 -24.17 -6.80 16.95
C ALA A 283 -23.37 -7.79 16.09
N PRO A 284 -22.09 -8.06 16.44
CA PRO A 284 -21.35 -9.13 15.80
C PRO A 284 -21.87 -10.48 16.29
N LEU A 285 -22.24 -11.33 15.35
CA LEU A 285 -22.56 -12.72 15.55
C LEU A 285 -21.34 -13.57 15.21
N ALA A 286 -20.88 -14.35 16.19
CA ALA A 286 -19.78 -15.28 16.00
C ALA A 286 -20.16 -16.34 14.96
N ASN A 287 -19.22 -16.66 14.07
CA ASN A 287 -19.37 -17.73 13.09
C ASN A 287 -18.04 -18.49 12.97
N GLN A 288 -18.11 -19.79 12.69
CA GLN A 288 -16.98 -20.73 12.80
C GLN A 288 -16.08 -20.78 11.55
N GLN A 289 -16.25 -19.88 10.57
CA GLN A 289 -15.61 -19.97 9.25
C GLN A 289 -14.94 -18.67 8.78
N GLY A 290 -14.41 -17.86 9.70
CA GLY A 290 -13.65 -16.63 9.36
C GLY A 290 -14.48 -15.45 8.82
N ARG A 291 -15.77 -15.66 8.51
CA ARG A 291 -16.74 -14.63 8.14
C ARG A 291 -17.60 -14.27 9.34
N GLN A 292 -17.52 -13.04 9.84
CA GLN A 292 -18.42 -12.58 10.89
C GLN A 292 -19.76 -12.16 10.29
N ARG A 293 -20.84 -12.49 10.98
CA ARG A 293 -22.16 -11.97 10.65
C ARG A 293 -22.37 -10.73 11.50
N ILE A 294 -22.91 -9.67 10.92
CA ILE A 294 -23.29 -8.46 11.63
C ILE A 294 -24.79 -8.30 11.45
N GLN A 295 -25.49 -8.04 12.55
CA GLN A 295 -26.89 -7.63 12.51
C GLN A 295 -27.01 -6.16 12.86
N ALA A 296 -27.62 -5.41 11.94
CA ALA A 296 -27.96 -4.01 12.06
C ALA A 296 -29.47 -3.88 12.23
N SER A 297 -29.91 -3.28 13.33
CA SER A 297 -31.34 -2.95 13.50
C SER A 297 -31.63 -1.62 12.84
N ILE A 298 -32.62 -1.59 11.94
CA ILE A 298 -33.00 -0.41 11.16
C ILE A 298 -34.50 -0.16 11.24
N ALA A 299 -34.89 1.09 11.01
CA ALA A 299 -36.27 1.43 10.72
C ALA A 299 -36.67 0.80 9.37
N GLY A 300 -37.75 0.02 9.36
CA GLY A 300 -38.34 -0.58 8.16
C GLY A 300 -39.12 0.41 7.30
N GLU A 301 -38.79 1.69 7.40
CA GLU A 301 -39.23 2.69 6.44
C GLU A 301 -38.69 2.27 5.05
N HIS A 302 -39.39 2.67 3.99
CA HIS A 302 -38.99 2.45 2.59
C HIS A 302 -39.36 1.11 1.91
N GLY A 303 -40.30 0.34 2.47
CA GLY A 303 -40.85 -0.83 1.78
C GLY A 303 -39.92 -2.05 1.76
N LEU A 304 -38.99 -2.11 2.70
CA LEU A 304 -38.15 -3.27 2.97
C LEU A 304 -39.00 -4.39 3.58
N MET A 305 -39.11 -5.53 2.88
CA MET A 305 -39.86 -6.67 3.39
C MET A 305 -38.90 -7.72 3.97
N PRO A 306 -39.26 -8.36 5.11
CA PRO A 306 -38.54 -9.53 5.60
C PRO A 306 -38.44 -10.62 4.52
N GLY A 307 -37.24 -11.11 4.25
CA GLY A 307 -36.92 -12.07 3.20
C GLY A 307 -36.25 -11.45 1.96
N ASP A 308 -36.25 -10.12 1.83
CA ASP A 308 -35.60 -9.44 0.70
C ASP A 308 -34.08 -9.44 0.83
N TRP A 309 -33.42 -9.40 -0.33
CA TRP A 309 -32.00 -9.11 -0.45
C TRP A 309 -31.81 -7.68 -0.93
N VAL A 310 -31.00 -6.92 -0.20
CA VAL A 310 -30.75 -5.50 -0.48
C VAL A 310 -29.25 -5.20 -0.47
N GLU A 311 -28.89 -4.09 -1.10
CA GLU A 311 -27.53 -3.58 -1.01
C GLU A 311 -27.43 -2.62 0.17
N ALA A 312 -26.44 -2.84 1.01
CA ALA A 312 -26.14 -1.99 2.16
C ALA A 312 -24.76 -1.36 1.96
N ARG A 313 -24.71 -0.04 2.00
CA ARG A 313 -23.50 0.77 1.87
C ARG A 313 -23.22 1.43 3.21
N TRP A 314 -22.03 1.23 3.73
CA TRP A 314 -21.53 2.03 4.85
C TRP A 314 -20.58 3.09 4.30
N VAL A 315 -20.84 4.34 4.68
CA VAL A 315 -20.03 5.49 4.32
C VAL A 315 -19.39 6.02 5.59
N SER A 316 -18.06 6.01 5.66
CA SER A 316 -17.31 6.69 6.72
C SER A 316 -16.48 7.81 6.13
N GLU A 317 -16.42 8.92 6.84
CA GLU A 317 -15.55 10.05 6.51
C GLU A 317 -14.55 10.23 7.65
N SER A 318 -13.25 10.23 7.32
CA SER A 318 -12.20 10.51 8.30
C SER A 318 -11.84 11.99 8.33
N GLU A 319 -11.01 12.36 9.31
CA GLU A 319 -10.30 13.64 9.32
C GLU A 319 -9.58 13.90 7.97
N PRO A 320 -9.38 15.18 7.58
CA PRO A 320 -8.73 15.52 6.33
C PRO A 320 -7.28 15.02 6.25
N VAL A 321 -7.01 14.14 5.28
CA VAL A 321 -5.68 13.56 5.00
C VAL A 321 -5.15 14.02 3.65
N LEU A 322 -3.84 13.93 3.46
CA LEU A 322 -3.22 14.21 2.16
C LEU A 322 -3.57 13.10 1.17
N GLN A 323 -4.09 13.46 0.01
CA GLN A 323 -4.53 12.52 -1.00
C GLN A 323 -4.05 12.92 -2.39
N ILE A 324 -3.62 11.92 -3.15
CA ILE A 324 -3.31 12.03 -4.57
C ILE A 324 -4.23 11.15 -5.40
N PRO A 325 -4.44 11.44 -6.70
CA PRO A 325 -5.17 10.54 -7.59
C PRO A 325 -4.49 9.18 -7.64
N ALA A 326 -5.27 8.10 -7.68
CA ALA A 326 -4.72 6.74 -7.63
C ALA A 326 -3.73 6.45 -8.78
N GLN A 327 -3.93 7.10 -9.93
CA GLN A 327 -3.08 6.98 -11.11
C GLN A 327 -1.70 7.64 -10.94
N ALA A 328 -1.57 8.63 -10.05
CA ALA A 328 -0.30 9.34 -9.83
C ALA A 328 0.71 8.53 -8.99
N LEU A 329 0.25 7.47 -8.32
CA LEU A 329 1.12 6.57 -7.57
C LEU A 329 1.74 5.53 -8.51
N ILE A 330 3.07 5.45 -8.49
CA ILE A 330 3.83 4.35 -9.07
C ILE A 330 4.26 3.46 -7.90
N ASP A 331 3.86 2.20 -7.92
CA ASP A 331 4.17 1.23 -6.87
C ASP A 331 4.64 -0.07 -7.54
N ASP A 332 5.92 -0.37 -7.39
CA ASP A 332 6.56 -1.58 -7.92
C ASP A 332 6.58 -2.73 -6.89
N GLY A 333 5.98 -2.53 -5.71
CA GLY A 333 5.94 -3.49 -4.61
C GLY A 333 7.14 -3.41 -3.67
N MET A 334 8.26 -2.81 -4.09
CA MET A 334 9.41 -2.53 -3.22
C MET A 334 9.37 -1.10 -2.69
N GLN A 335 9.03 -0.14 -3.55
CA GLN A 335 8.89 1.27 -3.20
C GLN A 335 7.70 1.91 -3.92
N ALA A 336 6.99 2.76 -3.18
CA ALA A 336 5.95 3.62 -3.73
C ALA A 336 6.51 5.02 -3.97
N ARG A 337 6.22 5.60 -5.13
CA ARG A 337 6.73 6.90 -5.57
C ARG A 337 5.69 7.68 -6.37
N ALA A 338 5.86 8.99 -6.42
CA ALA A 338 5.04 9.88 -7.21
C ALA A 338 5.93 10.91 -7.91
N VAL A 339 5.59 11.23 -9.16
CA VAL A 339 6.30 12.26 -9.93
C VAL A 339 5.71 13.62 -9.58
N VAL A 340 6.54 14.49 -9.00
CA VAL A 340 6.18 15.84 -8.56
C VAL A 340 6.76 16.86 -9.53
N ARG A 341 5.97 17.86 -9.90
CA ARG A 341 6.45 19.02 -10.65
C ARG A 341 7.05 20.05 -9.69
N LEU A 342 8.30 20.39 -9.94
CA LEU A 342 9.07 21.45 -9.28
C LEU A 342 8.89 22.79 -10.04
N ALA A 343 9.75 23.77 -9.77
CA ALA A 343 9.79 25.01 -10.54
C ALA A 343 10.23 24.76 -12.00
N ASP A 344 9.87 25.68 -12.90
CA ASP A 344 10.37 25.76 -14.27
C ASP A 344 10.21 24.48 -15.12
N ASP A 345 9.04 23.82 -15.00
CA ASP A 345 8.68 22.59 -15.73
C ASP A 345 9.69 21.44 -15.57
N THR A 346 10.33 21.40 -14.40
CA THR A 346 11.19 20.31 -13.96
C THR A 346 10.38 19.30 -13.13
N PHE A 347 10.64 18.01 -13.32
CA PHE A 347 9.92 16.92 -12.67
C PHE A 347 10.88 16.03 -11.88
N LYS A 348 10.44 15.52 -10.73
CA LYS A 348 11.25 14.65 -9.88
C LYS A 348 10.40 13.51 -9.32
N SER A 349 10.95 12.30 -9.33
CA SER A 349 10.37 11.16 -8.61
C SER A 349 10.66 11.26 -7.12
N VAL A 350 9.61 11.30 -6.31
CA VAL A 350 9.68 11.40 -4.85
C VAL A 350 9.12 10.12 -4.24
N ALA A 351 9.87 9.49 -3.34
CA ALA A 351 9.39 8.34 -2.58
C ALA A 351 8.27 8.76 -1.62
N VAL A 352 7.20 7.98 -1.59
CA VAL A 352 6.01 8.26 -0.77
C VAL A 352 5.62 7.04 0.05
N VAL A 353 5.20 7.28 1.29
CA VAL A 353 4.59 6.22 2.11
C VAL A 353 3.08 6.27 1.88
N ALA A 354 2.58 5.33 1.08
CA ALA A 354 1.15 5.23 0.77
C ALA A 354 0.37 4.57 1.92
N GLY A 355 -0.74 5.19 2.32
CA GLY A 355 -1.69 4.68 3.30
C GLY A 355 -2.87 3.97 2.65
N ARG A 356 -4.10 4.35 3.05
CA ARG A 356 -5.34 3.83 2.48
C ARG A 356 -5.42 4.08 0.96
N ARG A 357 -5.98 3.12 0.23
CA ARG A 357 -6.12 3.19 -1.24
C ARG A 357 -7.57 2.99 -1.65
N SER A 358 -8.04 3.79 -2.59
CA SER A 358 -9.34 3.64 -3.25
C SER A 358 -9.15 3.65 -4.76
N HIS A 359 -10.20 3.33 -5.52
CA HIS A 359 -10.14 3.41 -7.00
C HIS A 359 -9.88 4.83 -7.54
N LYS A 360 -10.13 5.87 -6.75
CA LYS A 360 -10.02 7.27 -7.19
C LYS A 360 -8.78 7.97 -6.63
N ALA A 361 -8.41 7.66 -5.40
CA ALA A 361 -7.36 8.35 -4.67
C ALA A 361 -6.55 7.41 -3.76
N VAL A 362 -5.35 7.85 -3.41
CA VAL A 362 -4.44 7.21 -2.46
C VAL A 362 -4.10 8.22 -1.38
N GLU A 363 -4.18 7.78 -0.12
CA GLU A 363 -3.71 8.54 1.04
C GLU A 363 -2.19 8.52 1.09
N VAL A 364 -1.59 9.68 1.36
CA VAL A 364 -0.14 9.83 1.48
C VAL A 364 0.18 10.15 2.94
N LEU A 365 0.91 9.24 3.59
CA LEU A 365 1.33 9.39 4.99
C LEU A 365 2.60 10.23 5.10
N GLN A 366 3.54 10.07 4.16
CA GLN A 366 4.82 10.80 4.11
C GLN A 366 5.29 10.97 2.66
N GLY A 367 6.14 11.98 2.42
CA GLY A 367 6.84 12.21 1.15
C GLY A 367 6.33 13.40 0.33
N LEU A 368 5.06 13.79 0.49
CA LEU A 368 4.46 14.93 -0.22
C LEU A 368 3.90 15.98 0.74
N SER A 369 3.85 17.21 0.26
CA SER A 369 3.28 18.37 0.95
C SER A 369 1.95 18.79 0.32
N ALA A 370 1.14 19.52 1.11
CA ALA A 370 -0.03 20.19 0.56
C ALA A 370 0.44 21.27 -0.44
N ASN A 371 -0.20 21.32 -1.62
CA ASN A 371 0.12 22.17 -2.78
C ASN A 371 1.20 21.66 -3.75
N ASP A 372 1.84 20.52 -3.47
CA ASP A 372 2.65 19.86 -4.49
C ASP A 372 1.77 19.51 -5.70
N VAL A 373 2.34 19.50 -6.89
CA VAL A 373 1.61 19.14 -8.11
C VAL A 373 2.14 17.81 -8.60
N VAL A 374 1.29 16.79 -8.61
CA VAL A 374 1.65 15.44 -9.04
C VAL A 374 1.18 15.18 -10.45
N VAL A 375 1.97 14.41 -11.19
CA VAL A 375 1.66 14.00 -12.56
C VAL A 375 0.69 12.82 -12.56
N THR A 376 -0.39 12.90 -13.35
CA THR A 376 -1.43 11.86 -13.47
C THR A 376 -1.39 11.08 -14.78
N SER A 377 -0.66 11.57 -15.80
CA SER A 377 -0.42 10.85 -17.06
C SER A 377 1.04 10.96 -17.49
N ALA A 378 1.55 9.95 -18.20
CA ALA A 378 2.96 9.84 -18.59
C ALA A 378 3.96 9.77 -17.42
N GLN A 379 3.49 9.57 -16.19
CA GLN A 379 4.30 9.46 -14.97
C GLN A 379 5.35 8.35 -15.07
N PHE A 380 5.04 7.21 -15.69
CA PHE A 380 5.99 6.11 -15.87
C PHE A 380 7.17 6.47 -16.76
N LEU A 381 6.94 7.25 -17.83
CA LEU A 381 7.99 7.67 -18.74
C LEU A 381 8.93 8.66 -18.05
N ILE A 382 8.37 9.61 -17.32
CA ILE A 382 9.15 10.62 -16.58
C ILE A 382 9.94 9.97 -15.45
N ASP A 383 9.31 9.03 -14.74
CA ASP A 383 9.95 8.26 -13.68
C ASP A 383 11.12 7.43 -14.23
N SER A 384 10.91 6.73 -15.34
CA SER A 384 11.96 5.95 -16.01
C SER A 384 13.13 6.83 -16.46
N GLU A 385 12.86 8.00 -17.04
CA GLU A 385 13.90 8.95 -17.45
C GLU A 385 14.68 9.48 -16.23
N SER A 386 13.98 9.80 -15.13
CA SER A 386 14.61 10.30 -13.90
C SER A 386 15.49 9.23 -13.23
N MET A 387 15.12 7.95 -13.37
CA MET A 387 15.93 6.83 -12.90
C MET A 387 17.15 6.63 -13.79
N ILE A 388 16.98 6.62 -15.12
CA ILE A 388 18.11 6.46 -16.06
C ILE A 388 19.13 7.58 -15.84
N ASP A 389 18.68 8.84 -15.68
CA ASP A 389 19.58 9.96 -15.41
C ASP A 389 20.29 9.81 -14.05
N SER A 390 19.56 9.36 -13.02
CA SER A 390 20.14 9.07 -11.69
C SER A 390 21.13 7.91 -11.71
N ASP A 391 20.82 6.83 -12.42
CA ASP A 391 21.65 5.64 -12.55
C ASP A 391 22.83 5.90 -13.48
N LEU A 392 22.69 6.74 -14.50
CA LEU A 392 23.80 7.26 -15.30
C LEU A 392 24.74 8.11 -14.45
N LEU A 393 24.21 8.95 -13.55
CA LEU A 393 24.99 9.69 -12.55
C LEU A 393 25.68 8.77 -11.52
N ARG A 394 25.16 7.55 -11.29
CA ARG A 394 25.80 6.50 -10.46
C ARG A 394 26.81 5.65 -11.25
N TYR A 395 26.58 5.45 -12.56
CA TYR A 395 27.47 4.74 -13.49
C TYR A 395 28.62 5.60 -13.99
N ALA A 396 28.55 6.93 -13.83
CA ALA A 396 29.72 7.77 -13.83
C ALA A 396 30.60 7.32 -12.66
N LYS A 397 31.50 6.35 -12.94
CA LYS A 397 32.34 5.59 -12.00
C LYS A 397 32.54 6.36 -10.69
N PRO A 398 32.10 5.85 -9.53
CA PRO A 398 32.63 6.34 -8.28
C PRO A 398 34.10 5.93 -8.26
N ASP A 399 34.96 6.88 -8.59
CA ASP A 399 36.39 6.74 -8.39
C ASP A 399 36.63 6.68 -6.88
N HIS A 400 36.81 5.47 -6.36
CA HIS A 400 37.17 5.23 -4.97
C HIS A 400 38.69 5.35 -4.74
N SER A 401 39.48 5.84 -5.71
CA SER A 401 40.92 5.95 -5.53
C SER A 401 41.31 6.82 -4.33
N GLY A 402 42.19 6.28 -3.47
CA GLY A 402 42.76 6.99 -2.34
C GLY A 402 41.93 7.03 -1.04
N MET A 403 40.87 6.23 -0.90
CA MET A 403 40.20 6.05 0.39
C MET A 403 40.87 4.95 1.21
N ASN A 404 41.45 5.33 2.37
CA ASN A 404 41.97 4.36 3.33
C ASN A 404 40.85 3.97 4.31
N HIS A 405 40.63 2.67 4.45
CA HIS A 405 39.64 2.12 5.36
C HIS A 405 40.35 1.38 6.50
N SER A 406 39.91 1.61 7.74
CA SER A 406 40.42 0.87 8.90
C SER A 406 39.32 0.59 9.93
N ASN A 407 39.41 -0.56 10.61
CA ASN A 407 38.50 -0.97 11.68
C ASN A 407 37.02 -1.06 11.26
N MET A 408 36.72 -1.83 10.21
CA MET A 408 35.35 -2.08 9.76
C MET A 408 35.08 -3.57 9.59
N ASP A 409 33.91 -4.01 10.06
CA ASP A 409 33.43 -5.38 9.86
C ASP A 409 32.32 -5.40 8.81
N HIS A 410 32.46 -6.30 7.86
CA HIS A 410 31.49 -6.52 6.82
C HIS A 410 30.97 -7.96 6.87
N SER A 411 29.65 -8.11 6.78
CA SER A 411 29.01 -9.43 6.69
C SER A 411 27.79 -9.41 5.78
N ASN A 412 27.61 -10.48 5.00
CA ASN A 412 26.46 -10.70 4.12
C ASN A 412 26.25 -9.59 3.08
N MET A 413 27.33 -9.15 2.42
CA MET A 413 27.31 -8.17 1.34
C MET A 413 28.00 -8.69 0.08
N ASP A 414 27.28 -8.68 -1.03
CA ASP A 414 27.80 -9.15 -2.31
C ASP A 414 28.21 -7.98 -3.20
N HIS A 415 29.36 -8.12 -3.83
CA HIS A 415 29.97 -7.08 -4.65
C HIS A 415 30.23 -7.63 -6.06
N SER A 416 29.88 -6.84 -7.08
CA SER A 416 30.17 -7.21 -8.47
C SER A 416 30.49 -6.01 -9.34
N ASN A 417 31.38 -6.19 -10.32
CA ASN A 417 31.73 -5.19 -11.34
C ASN A 417 32.24 -3.86 -10.75
N MET A 418 33.14 -3.94 -9.76
CA MET A 418 33.78 -2.78 -9.13
C MET A 418 35.30 -2.82 -9.30
N ASP A 419 35.88 -1.67 -9.62
CA ASP A 419 37.32 -1.51 -9.80
C ASP A 419 37.87 -0.68 -8.63
N HIS A 420 38.94 -1.16 -8.02
CA HIS A 420 39.59 -0.52 -6.88
C HIS A 420 41.07 -0.30 -7.19
N SER A 421 41.58 0.89 -6.91
CA SER A 421 43.00 1.19 -7.09
C SER A 421 43.53 2.15 -6.03
N ASN A 422 44.78 1.95 -5.60
CA ASN A 422 45.48 2.83 -4.65
C ASN A 422 44.70 3.01 -3.33
N MET A 423 44.30 1.91 -2.69
CA MET A 423 43.60 1.91 -1.41
C MET A 423 44.27 0.98 -0.42
N ASP A 424 44.29 1.40 0.85
CA ASP A 424 44.87 0.59 1.92
C ASP A 424 43.76 0.21 2.90
N HIS A 425 43.80 -1.04 3.34
CA HIS A 425 42.87 -1.60 4.31
C HIS A 425 43.65 -2.18 5.49
N SER A 426 43.17 -1.89 6.71
CA SER A 426 43.73 -2.51 7.91
C SER A 426 42.68 -2.86 8.96
N ASN A 427 42.89 -3.97 9.67
CA ASN A 427 42.03 -4.45 10.76
C ASN A 427 40.56 -4.58 10.34
N MET A 428 40.24 -5.53 9.46
CA MET A 428 38.86 -5.78 9.03
C MET A 428 38.52 -7.25 9.06
N ASP A 429 37.30 -7.55 9.49
CA ASP A 429 36.76 -8.90 9.44
C ASP A 429 35.64 -8.98 8.40
N HIS A 430 35.77 -9.96 7.52
CA HIS A 430 34.88 -10.21 6.40
C HIS A 430 34.29 -11.61 6.51
N SER A 431 32.96 -11.72 6.51
CA SER A 431 32.28 -13.02 6.55
C SER A 431 31.07 -13.13 5.62
N ASN A 432 30.91 -14.30 4.98
CA ASN A 432 29.78 -14.65 4.12
C ASN A 432 29.55 -13.62 3.00
N MET A 433 30.49 -13.47 2.07
CA MET A 433 30.35 -12.53 0.95
C MET A 433 30.78 -13.14 -0.37
N ASP A 434 30.06 -12.77 -1.42
CA ASP A 434 30.35 -13.18 -2.79
C ASP A 434 30.89 -11.99 -3.59
N HIS A 435 31.98 -12.22 -4.30
CA HIS A 435 32.70 -11.22 -5.08
C HIS A 435 32.89 -11.70 -6.52
N SER A 436 32.50 -10.88 -7.49
CA SER A 436 32.60 -11.25 -8.90
C SER A 436 33.01 -10.12 -9.84
N ASN A 437 33.89 -10.40 -10.81
CA ASN A 437 34.32 -9.46 -11.85
C ASN A 437 34.84 -8.14 -11.27
N MET A 438 35.95 -8.20 -10.52
CA MET A 438 36.52 -6.99 -9.91
C MET A 438 38.02 -6.88 -10.20
N ASP A 439 38.45 -5.65 -10.47
CA ASP A 439 39.85 -5.33 -10.76
C ASP A 439 40.45 -4.54 -9.60
N HIS A 440 41.56 -5.03 -9.07
CA HIS A 440 42.25 -4.50 -7.91
C HIS A 440 43.71 -4.18 -8.26
N SER A 441 44.14 -2.94 -8.01
CA SER A 441 45.53 -2.54 -8.32
C SER A 441 46.15 -1.65 -7.25
N ASN A 442 47.44 -1.90 -6.91
CA ASN A 442 48.22 -1.08 -5.98
C ASN A 442 47.52 -0.91 -4.62
N MET A 443 47.32 -1.99 -3.87
CA MET A 443 46.61 -1.93 -2.58
C MET A 443 47.37 -2.65 -1.48
N ASP A 444 47.35 -2.06 -0.28
CA ASP A 444 48.01 -2.63 0.90
C ASP A 444 46.95 -3.13 1.88
N HIS A 445 47.00 -4.43 2.20
CA HIS A 445 46.11 -5.08 3.16
C HIS A 445 46.90 -5.59 4.36
N SER A 446 46.45 -5.23 5.57
CA SER A 446 47.09 -5.70 6.80
C SER A 446 46.09 -6.09 7.89
N ASN A 447 46.35 -7.20 8.59
CA ASN A 447 45.50 -7.71 9.68
C ASN A 447 44.04 -7.87 9.24
N MET A 448 43.75 -8.79 8.32
CA MET A 448 42.35 -9.04 7.93
C MET A 448 41.99 -10.51 8.06
N ASP A 449 40.77 -10.75 8.54
CA ASP A 449 40.22 -12.07 8.75
C ASP A 449 39.07 -12.30 7.77
N HIS A 450 39.20 -13.29 6.89
CA HIS A 450 38.19 -13.66 5.90
C HIS A 450 37.64 -15.05 6.17
N SER A 451 36.31 -15.18 6.19
CA SER A 451 35.63 -16.45 6.38
C SER A 451 34.44 -16.64 5.45
N ASN A 452 34.32 -17.82 4.84
CA ASN A 452 33.21 -18.18 3.95
C ASN A 452 33.02 -17.16 2.81
N MET A 453 34.00 -17.03 1.93
CA MET A 453 33.90 -16.12 0.79
C MET A 453 34.00 -16.88 -0.53
N ASP A 454 33.26 -16.43 -1.54
CA ASP A 454 33.34 -16.90 -2.92
C ASP A 454 33.85 -15.76 -3.82
N HIS A 455 34.96 -16.00 -4.51
CA HIS A 455 35.57 -15.05 -5.42
C HIS A 455 35.63 -15.63 -6.83
N SER A 456 35.08 -14.90 -7.80
CA SER A 456 35.09 -15.32 -9.20
C SER A 456 35.49 -14.21 -10.18
N GLY A 457 36.44 -14.49 -11.06
CA GLY A 457 36.77 -13.58 -12.17
C GLY A 457 37.41 -12.27 -11.71
N MET A 458 38.43 -12.30 -10.86
CA MET A 458 39.06 -11.07 -10.34
C MET A 458 40.51 -10.94 -10.83
N ASP A 459 40.94 -9.70 -11.11
CA ASP A 459 42.32 -9.36 -11.46
C ASP A 459 42.96 -8.55 -10.33
N HIS A 460 44.09 -9.03 -9.83
CA HIS A 460 44.85 -8.40 -8.76
C HIS A 460 46.26 -8.09 -9.24
N SER A 461 46.67 -6.82 -9.11
CA SER A 461 47.99 -6.37 -9.53
C SER A 461 48.67 -5.46 -8.49
N GLY A 462 49.92 -5.75 -8.14
CA GLY A 462 50.74 -4.86 -7.31
C GLY A 462 50.21 -4.71 -5.89
N MET A 463 49.94 -5.79 -5.16
CA MET A 463 49.34 -5.71 -3.83
C MET A 463 50.24 -6.30 -2.76
N ASP A 464 50.28 -5.63 -1.60
CA ASP A 464 51.04 -6.07 -0.44
C ASP A 464 50.07 -6.57 0.65
N LEU A 465 50.13 -7.87 0.95
CA LEU A 465 49.24 -8.55 1.89
C LEU A 465 50.03 -9.05 3.10
N SER A 466 49.64 -8.61 4.30
CA SER A 466 50.33 -8.97 5.54
C SER A 466 49.39 -9.35 6.68
N ASN A 467 49.72 -10.41 7.41
CA ASN A 467 48.92 -10.90 8.56
C ASN A 467 47.45 -11.14 8.19
N MET A 468 47.19 -12.09 7.29
CA MET A 468 45.82 -12.41 6.88
C MET A 468 45.47 -13.84 7.32
N ASP A 469 44.25 -14.02 7.81
CA ASP A 469 43.66 -15.33 8.11
C ASP A 469 42.51 -15.58 7.13
N HIS A 470 42.60 -16.67 6.36
CA HIS A 470 41.59 -17.08 5.42
C HIS A 470 41.06 -18.47 5.76
N SER A 471 39.74 -18.57 5.91
CA SER A 471 39.06 -19.83 6.19
C SER A 471 37.85 -20.05 5.27
N ASN A 472 37.74 -21.25 4.70
CA ASN A 472 36.63 -21.64 3.81
C ASN A 472 36.45 -20.66 2.64
N MET A 473 37.43 -20.56 1.76
CA MET A 473 37.35 -19.69 0.58
C MET A 473 37.27 -20.52 -0.69
N ASP A 474 36.41 -20.11 -1.62
CA ASP A 474 36.37 -20.64 -2.98
C ASP A 474 36.84 -19.53 -3.93
N HIS A 475 37.85 -19.83 -4.74
CA HIS A 475 38.36 -18.92 -5.75
C HIS A 475 38.32 -19.58 -7.13
N SER A 476 37.71 -18.88 -8.08
CA SER A 476 37.64 -19.33 -9.47
C SER A 476 38.03 -18.24 -10.47
N ASN A 477 38.85 -18.58 -11.46
CA ASN A 477 39.27 -17.66 -12.53
C ASN A 477 39.89 -16.36 -12.00
N MET A 478 40.97 -16.44 -11.24
CA MET A 478 41.67 -15.26 -10.73
C MET A 478 43.01 -15.06 -11.40
N ASP A 479 43.32 -13.82 -11.74
CA ASP A 479 44.62 -13.43 -12.29
C ASP A 479 45.35 -12.59 -11.24
N HIS A 480 46.55 -13.00 -10.85
CA HIS A 480 47.38 -12.31 -9.87
C HIS A 480 48.74 -11.95 -10.46
N SER A 481 49.14 -10.69 -10.32
CA SER A 481 50.43 -10.20 -10.80
C SER A 481 51.13 -9.30 -9.79
N ASN A 482 52.44 -9.50 -9.55
CA ASN A 482 53.25 -8.69 -8.65
C ASN A 482 52.63 -8.57 -7.25
N MET A 483 52.49 -9.68 -6.53
CA MET A 483 51.89 -9.69 -5.19
C MET A 483 52.90 -10.12 -4.15
N ASP A 484 52.96 -9.40 -3.04
CA ASP A 484 53.83 -9.72 -1.91
C ASP A 484 52.97 -10.19 -0.72
N HIS A 485 53.15 -11.44 -0.30
CA HIS A 485 52.42 -12.06 0.80
C HIS A 485 53.35 -12.35 1.98
N SER A 486 52.94 -11.91 3.17
CA SER A 486 53.68 -12.16 4.41
C SER A 486 52.77 -12.55 5.57
N ASN A 487 53.13 -13.59 6.31
CA ASN A 487 52.36 -14.08 7.47
C ASN A 487 50.89 -14.37 7.11
N MET A 488 50.65 -15.34 6.24
CA MET A 488 49.30 -15.73 5.86
C MET A 488 48.97 -17.11 6.45
N ASP A 489 47.78 -17.25 7.00
CA ASP A 489 47.21 -18.54 7.42
C ASP A 489 46.01 -18.87 6.51
N HIS A 490 46.06 -20.03 5.87
CA HIS A 490 45.02 -20.49 4.97
C HIS A 490 44.50 -21.86 5.41
N SER A 491 43.19 -21.95 5.58
CA SER A 491 42.50 -23.18 5.92
C SER A 491 41.28 -23.43 5.04
N ASN A 492 41.15 -24.64 4.49
CA ASN A 492 40.03 -25.04 3.63
C ASN A 492 39.84 -24.09 2.43
N MET A 493 40.80 -24.07 1.52
CA MET A 493 40.69 -23.25 0.31
C MET A 493 40.50 -24.15 -0.92
N ASP A 494 39.57 -23.78 -1.79
CA ASP A 494 39.43 -24.35 -3.13
C ASP A 494 39.85 -23.29 -4.14
N HIS A 495 40.79 -23.65 -5.01
CA HIS A 495 41.30 -22.77 -6.05
C HIS A 495 41.17 -23.45 -7.41
N SER A 496 40.47 -22.79 -8.33
CA SER A 496 40.27 -23.28 -9.69
C SER A 496 40.56 -22.22 -10.74
N GLY A 497 41.45 -22.51 -11.69
CA GLY A 497 41.71 -21.61 -12.81
C GLY A 497 42.42 -20.32 -12.39
N MET A 498 43.58 -20.43 -11.73
CA MET A 498 44.33 -19.25 -11.27
C MET A 498 45.58 -19.04 -12.14
N ASP A 499 45.87 -17.81 -12.53
CA ASP A 499 47.14 -17.41 -13.13
C ASP A 499 47.93 -16.54 -12.16
N HIS A 500 49.13 -16.98 -11.79
CA HIS A 500 50.02 -16.25 -10.89
C HIS A 500 51.32 -15.87 -11.58
N SER A 501 51.64 -14.58 -11.55
CA SER A 501 52.88 -14.05 -12.11
C SER A 501 53.58 -13.09 -11.15
N GLY A 502 54.83 -13.39 -10.78
CA GLY A 502 55.58 -12.47 -9.92
C GLY A 502 55.04 -12.39 -8.48
N MET A 503 54.93 -13.52 -7.80
CA MET A 503 54.49 -13.54 -6.40
C MET A 503 55.69 -13.77 -5.47
N ASP A 504 55.79 -13.02 -4.37
CA ASP A 504 56.72 -13.30 -3.27
C ASP A 504 55.93 -13.76 -2.05
N HIS A 505 56.27 -14.93 -1.52
CA HIS A 505 55.62 -15.49 -0.34
C HIS A 505 56.62 -15.67 0.81
N SER A 506 56.25 -15.17 1.97
CA SER A 506 57.00 -15.35 3.21
C SER A 506 56.09 -15.75 4.37
N ASN A 507 56.49 -16.76 5.15
CA ASN A 507 55.73 -17.22 6.32
C ASN A 507 54.26 -17.56 5.99
N MET A 508 54.05 -18.59 5.18
CA MET A 508 52.69 -19.04 4.86
C MET A 508 52.42 -20.37 5.57
N ASP A 509 51.26 -20.50 6.20
CA ASP A 509 50.73 -21.76 6.70
C ASP A 509 49.51 -22.16 5.88
N HIS A 510 49.50 -23.38 5.37
CA HIS A 510 48.42 -23.90 4.54
C HIS A 510 47.91 -25.23 5.08
N SER A 511 46.59 -25.31 5.25
CA SER A 511 45.90 -26.53 5.63
C SER A 511 44.67 -26.77 4.75
N ASN A 512 44.51 -27.99 4.24
CA ASN A 512 43.36 -28.39 3.41
C ASN A 512 43.19 -27.47 2.19
N MET A 513 44.11 -27.55 1.24
CA MET A 513 44.01 -26.79 -0.01
C MET A 513 43.75 -27.72 -1.18
N ASP A 514 42.73 -27.42 -1.98
CA ASP A 514 42.46 -28.10 -3.24
C ASP A 514 42.77 -27.14 -4.40
N HIS A 515 43.64 -27.57 -5.32
CA HIS A 515 44.05 -26.76 -6.46
C HIS A 515 43.73 -27.46 -7.78
N SER A 516 43.13 -26.72 -8.70
CA SER A 516 42.88 -27.17 -10.06
C SER A 516 43.19 -26.08 -11.09
N ASN A 517 43.80 -26.44 -12.21
CA ASN A 517 44.07 -25.52 -13.33
C ASN A 517 44.86 -24.26 -12.90
N MET A 518 46.01 -24.43 -12.25
CA MET A 518 46.86 -23.30 -11.86
C MET A 518 47.98 -23.09 -12.88
N ASP A 519 48.25 -21.85 -13.28
CA ASP A 519 49.47 -21.45 -13.97
C ASP A 519 50.32 -20.57 -13.06
N HIS A 520 51.63 -20.83 -13.03
CA HIS A 520 52.56 -20.09 -12.20
C HIS A 520 53.81 -19.70 -12.99
N SER A 521 54.18 -18.43 -12.85
CA SER A 521 55.41 -17.88 -13.38
C SER A 521 56.07 -16.94 -12.36
N ASN A 522 57.39 -17.01 -12.24
CA ASN A 522 58.17 -16.08 -11.39
C ASN A 522 57.69 -16.02 -9.92
N MET A 523 57.65 -17.16 -9.24
CA MET A 523 57.29 -17.26 -7.82
C MET A 523 58.56 -17.32 -6.94
N ASP A 524 58.60 -16.57 -5.84
CA ASP A 524 59.58 -16.73 -4.76
C ASP A 524 58.87 -17.18 -3.47
N HIS A 525 59.52 -18.05 -2.71
CA HIS A 525 58.93 -18.65 -1.51
C HIS A 525 59.97 -18.77 -0.40
N SER A 526 59.59 -18.34 0.80
CA SER A 526 60.37 -18.49 2.02
C SER A 526 59.47 -18.89 3.19
N ASN A 527 59.90 -19.91 3.95
CA ASN A 527 59.19 -20.38 5.15
C ASN A 527 57.70 -20.72 4.92
N MET A 528 57.44 -21.76 4.13
CA MET A 528 56.10 -22.30 3.87
C MET A 528 55.88 -23.58 4.68
N ASP A 529 54.74 -23.69 5.36
CA ASP A 529 54.24 -24.94 5.94
C ASP A 529 52.97 -25.39 5.19
N HIS A 530 52.85 -26.69 4.97
CA HIS A 530 51.76 -27.27 4.18
C HIS A 530 51.27 -28.57 4.80
N SER A 531 49.95 -28.67 4.97
CA SER A 531 49.27 -29.88 5.40
C SER A 531 48.03 -30.15 4.54
N ASN A 532 47.89 -31.38 4.05
CA ASN A 532 46.74 -31.85 3.27
C ASN A 532 46.45 -30.99 2.00
N MET A 533 47.30 -31.12 0.99
CA MET A 533 47.14 -30.43 -0.30
C MET A 533 46.74 -31.45 -1.39
N ASP A 534 45.74 -31.13 -2.22
CA ASP A 534 45.43 -31.83 -3.47
C ASP A 534 45.69 -30.91 -4.67
N HIS A 535 46.24 -31.46 -5.75
CA HIS A 535 46.61 -30.69 -6.94
C HIS A 535 46.23 -31.43 -8.22
N SER A 536 45.59 -30.71 -9.15
CA SER A 536 45.26 -31.19 -10.48
C SER A 536 45.55 -30.14 -11.55
N ASN A 537 46.17 -30.56 -12.66
CA ASN A 537 46.43 -29.70 -13.83
C ASN A 537 47.20 -28.39 -13.52
N MET A 538 48.41 -28.52 -12.96
CA MET A 538 49.32 -27.40 -12.67
C MET A 538 50.31 -27.17 -13.83
N ASN A 539 50.50 -25.92 -14.24
CA ASN A 539 51.51 -25.48 -15.21
C ASN A 539 52.53 -24.55 -14.53
N HIS A 540 53.83 -24.73 -14.85
CA HIS A 540 54.90 -23.92 -14.26
C HIS A 540 55.88 -23.47 -15.35
N ALA A 541 56.06 -22.16 -15.51
CA ALA A 541 57.09 -21.58 -16.37
C ALA A 541 58.38 -21.28 -15.58
N ALA A 542 59.46 -22.00 -15.86
CA ALA A 542 60.71 -21.94 -15.10
C ALA A 542 61.54 -20.67 -15.32
N GLN A 543 62.04 -20.07 -14.24
CA GLN A 543 63.18 -19.13 -14.21
C GLN A 543 64.47 -19.83 -13.67
N PRO A 544 65.69 -19.37 -14.05
CA PRO A 544 66.93 -20.06 -13.70
C PRO A 544 67.29 -19.94 -12.21
N ALA A 545 67.68 -21.07 -11.62
CA ALA A 545 67.91 -21.28 -10.19
C ALA A 545 68.87 -20.29 -9.49
N LYS A 546 68.50 -19.87 -8.28
CA LYS A 546 69.44 -19.42 -7.23
C LYS A 546 69.40 -20.40 -6.06
N ASP A 547 70.59 -20.88 -5.72
CA ASP A 547 70.91 -21.92 -4.74
C ASP A 547 70.82 -21.39 -3.30
N GLN A 548 69.90 -21.89 -2.47
CA GLN A 548 69.97 -21.81 -0.99
C GLN A 548 69.32 -23.02 -0.29
N GLY A 549 70.18 -23.97 0.12
CA GLY A 549 70.18 -24.62 1.44
C GLY A 549 68.92 -25.30 2.00
N ALA A 550 68.57 -26.50 1.51
CA ALA A 550 67.63 -27.39 2.19
C ALA A 550 68.27 -28.11 3.39
N LYS A 551 67.68 -27.98 4.59
CA LYS A 551 67.89 -28.91 5.72
C LYS A 551 66.73 -29.92 5.72
N HIS A 552 67.06 -31.16 5.36
CA HIS A 552 66.22 -32.34 5.56
C HIS A 552 66.30 -32.78 7.03
N ASP A 553 65.18 -32.87 7.74
CA ASP A 553 65.03 -33.78 8.88
C ASP A 553 63.87 -34.75 8.58
N SER A 554 64.25 -36.00 8.31
CA SER A 554 63.34 -37.12 8.10
C SER A 554 63.07 -37.83 9.43
N ALA A 555 61.82 -38.09 9.77
CA ALA A 555 61.47 -39.13 10.74
C ALA A 555 60.17 -39.85 10.36
N HIS A 556 60.35 -41.05 9.78
CA HIS A 556 59.34 -42.10 9.66
C HIS A 556 59.28 -42.91 10.96
N HIS A 557 58.18 -42.86 11.70
CA HIS A 557 57.33 -43.99 12.14
C HIS A 557 56.32 -43.53 13.19
#